data_AF-C1FEL9-F1
#
_entry.id   AF-C1FEL9-F1
#
_cell.length_a   1.000
_cell.length_b   1.000
_cell.length_c   1.000
_cell.angle_alpha   90.00
_cell.angle_beta   90.00
_cell.angle_gamma   90.00
#
_symmetry.space_group_name_H-M   'P 1'
#
loop_
_entity.id
_entity.type
_entity.pdbx_description
1 polymer ?
#
loop_
_entity_poly.entity_id
_entity_poly.type
_entity_poly.pdbx_seq_one_letter_code
_entity_poly.pdbx_strand_id
1 'polypeptide(L)'
;MPPACHGNILKVKCCAATKLKLSKPCCVSRRQVLLKVLSKRQNARTAQLAVAASHRPPLIQRSLTKLIDVPAVPIGSFVAEPVSGLHRLDPRVKQAWLTALLLLSPNGTGEEKVLLCCCLTLVTAVTLPSRVWRPQVTVLVGMVLFLFILLLVGADTIIPVMQPREPNCSVEGLELIPELEQSFAHILLSIGPLQITRKAASLAISSSCLTFTVLQSTSLILYTTTPEKMASGLRWYLQPIALLRAPIDELTFTLVVCLRFTSIVFEELRNISIGLAARGLDWESLGLRGSLSMFASLLARALDSMLSSSESVSDALLARGYAKASRVELHAPSERSEVDPLGNLAALVALCTLITYFETN
;
A
#
# COMPACT_ATOMS: atom_id res chain seq x y z
N MET A 1 -46.65 -46.75 -24.64
CA MET A 1 -45.28 -46.90 -25.18
C MET A 1 -44.55 -45.59 -24.89
N PRO A 2 -43.34 -45.53 -24.29
CA PRO A 2 -42.30 -46.55 -24.04
C PRO A 2 -42.06 -46.80 -22.51
N PRO A 3 -41.02 -47.56 -22.07
CA PRO A 3 -41.04 -48.41 -20.87
C PRO A 3 -40.25 -47.92 -19.64
N ALA A 4 -40.36 -48.74 -18.58
CA ALA A 4 -39.77 -48.67 -17.25
C ALA A 4 -38.25 -48.96 -17.15
N CYS A 5 -37.63 -48.46 -16.08
CA CYS A 5 -36.55 -49.09 -15.29
C CYS A 5 -36.26 -48.23 -14.04
N HIS A 6 -36.71 -48.65 -12.85
CA HIS A 6 -35.98 -49.39 -11.80
C HIS A 6 -35.14 -48.52 -10.85
N GLY A 7 -35.64 -48.31 -9.63
CA GLY A 7 -34.90 -47.76 -8.48
C GLY A 7 -35.06 -48.68 -7.27
N ASN A 8 -34.01 -49.42 -6.94
CA ASN A 8 -33.96 -50.39 -5.85
C ASN A 8 -34.04 -49.72 -4.47
N ILE A 9 -35.03 -50.13 -3.68
CA ILE A 9 -35.18 -49.81 -2.26
C ILE A 9 -34.38 -50.84 -1.45
N LEU A 10 -33.26 -50.41 -0.87
CA LEU A 10 -32.50 -51.21 0.08
C LEU A 10 -33.19 -51.21 1.45
N LYS A 11 -33.91 -52.30 1.70
CA LYS A 11 -34.40 -52.76 3.01
C LYS A 11 -33.28 -52.78 4.04
N VAL A 12 -33.42 -52.01 5.12
CA VAL A 12 -32.67 -52.25 6.37
C VAL A 12 -33.48 -53.25 7.21
N LYS A 13 -32.91 -54.45 7.37
CA LYS A 13 -33.42 -55.54 8.20
C LYS A 13 -33.52 -55.11 9.68
N CYS A 14 -34.72 -55.21 10.23
CA CYS A 14 -34.94 -55.34 11.67
C CYS A 14 -34.28 -56.63 12.17
N CYS A 15 -33.29 -56.50 13.05
CA CYS A 15 -32.69 -57.65 13.75
C CYS A 15 -33.41 -57.89 15.07
N ALA A 16 -33.63 -59.17 15.33
CA ALA A 16 -34.55 -59.75 16.29
C ALA A 16 -34.25 -59.45 17.77
N ALA A 17 -35.33 -59.54 18.54
CA ALA A 17 -35.39 -59.51 19.99
C ALA A 17 -34.48 -60.57 20.64
N THR A 18 -33.66 -60.15 21.60
CA THR A 18 -33.03 -61.04 22.58
C THR A 18 -33.47 -60.58 23.97
N LYS A 19 -34.16 -61.47 24.69
CA LYS A 19 -34.59 -61.30 26.08
C LYS A 19 -33.38 -60.97 26.96
N LEU A 20 -33.40 -59.80 27.60
CA LEU A 20 -32.53 -59.49 28.73
C LEU A 20 -33.38 -59.10 29.93
N LYS A 21 -33.10 -59.80 31.04
CA LYS A 21 -33.68 -59.71 32.36
C LYS A 21 -33.90 -58.25 32.79
N LEU A 22 -35.11 -57.97 33.29
CA LEU A 22 -35.39 -56.79 34.11
C LEU A 22 -34.40 -56.75 35.28
N SER A 23 -33.37 -55.92 35.15
CA SER A 23 -32.58 -55.40 36.25
C SER A 23 -33.02 -53.94 36.47
N LYS A 24 -33.20 -53.59 37.74
CA LYS A 24 -33.75 -52.33 38.27
C LYS A 24 -33.27 -51.10 37.48
N PRO A 25 -34.13 -50.10 37.21
CA PRO A 25 -33.70 -48.89 36.53
C PRO A 25 -32.70 -48.14 37.42
N CYS A 26 -31.41 -48.24 37.09
CA CYS A 26 -30.43 -47.33 37.65
C CYS A 26 -30.74 -45.97 37.02
N CYS A 27 -31.32 -45.06 37.82
CA CYS A 27 -31.59 -43.67 37.47
C CYS A 27 -30.28 -42.95 37.14
N VAL A 28 -29.70 -43.21 35.96
CA VAL A 28 -28.62 -42.41 35.42
C VAL A 28 -29.29 -41.12 34.93
N SER A 29 -29.13 -40.07 35.73
CA SER A 29 -29.61 -38.73 35.43
C SER A 29 -29.34 -38.39 33.96
N ARG A 30 -30.39 -37.98 33.24
CA ARG A 30 -30.33 -37.51 31.83
C ARG A 30 -29.23 -36.46 31.61
N ARG A 31 -28.88 -35.73 32.68
CA ARG A 31 -27.80 -34.74 32.75
C ARG A 31 -26.41 -35.37 32.62
N GLN A 32 -26.16 -36.54 33.20
CA GLN A 32 -24.86 -37.24 33.10
C GLN A 32 -24.62 -37.80 31.69
N VAL A 33 -25.66 -38.30 31.02
CA VAL A 33 -25.56 -38.77 29.64
C VAL A 33 -25.30 -37.59 28.70
N LEU A 34 -26.02 -36.47 28.89
CA LEU A 34 -25.81 -35.25 28.10
C LEU A 34 -24.38 -34.70 28.28
N LEU A 35 -23.86 -34.67 29.51
CA LEU A 35 -22.49 -34.22 29.79
C LEU A 35 -21.44 -35.12 29.12
N LYS A 36 -21.63 -36.45 29.10
CA LYS A 36 -20.73 -37.37 28.38
C LYS A 36 -20.78 -37.19 26.86
N VAL A 37 -21.95 -36.89 26.30
CA VAL A 37 -22.10 -36.62 24.86
C VAL A 37 -21.45 -35.27 24.49
N LEU A 38 -21.61 -34.26 25.35
CA LEU A 38 -21.00 -32.95 25.17
C LEU A 38 -19.47 -33.02 25.30
N SER A 39 -18.93 -33.75 26.28
CA SER A 39 -17.48 -33.92 26.44
C SER A 39 -16.87 -34.72 25.28
N LYS A 40 -17.55 -35.75 24.78
CA LYS A 40 -17.11 -36.51 23.60
C LYS A 40 -17.11 -35.65 22.33
N ARG A 41 -18.09 -34.74 22.17
CA ARG A 41 -18.11 -33.74 21.09
C ARG A 41 -17.02 -32.68 21.24
N GLN A 42 -16.73 -32.23 22.46
CA GLN A 42 -15.63 -31.30 22.72
C GLN A 42 -14.29 -31.95 22.40
N ASN A 43 -14.07 -33.19 22.82
CA ASN A 43 -12.82 -33.92 22.54
C ASN A 43 -12.64 -34.24 21.05
N ALA A 44 -13.73 -34.51 20.32
CA ALA A 44 -13.68 -34.68 18.87
C ALA A 44 -13.33 -33.36 18.15
N ARG A 45 -13.86 -32.23 18.62
CA ARG A 45 -13.51 -30.90 18.11
C ARG A 45 -12.07 -30.53 18.42
N THR A 46 -11.57 -30.81 19.62
CA THR A 46 -10.17 -30.52 19.98
C THR A 46 -9.19 -31.41 19.22
N ALA A 47 -9.54 -32.67 18.95
CA ALA A 47 -8.74 -33.55 18.09
C ALA A 47 -8.69 -33.05 16.63
N GLN A 48 -9.83 -32.60 16.08
CA GLN A 48 -9.87 -32.02 14.74
C GLN A 48 -9.07 -30.70 14.65
N LEU A 49 -9.16 -29.83 15.67
CA LEU A 49 -8.35 -28.62 15.77
C LEU A 49 -6.85 -28.91 15.89
N ALA A 50 -6.46 -29.97 16.60
CA ALA A 50 -5.06 -30.39 16.72
C ALA A 50 -4.49 -30.95 15.41
N VAL A 51 -5.28 -31.71 14.64
CA VAL A 51 -4.87 -32.21 13.31
C VAL A 51 -4.74 -31.05 12.32
N ALA A 52 -5.65 -30.07 12.35
CA ALA A 52 -5.54 -28.87 11.53
C ALA A 52 -4.33 -27.99 11.90
N ALA A 53 -3.91 -27.97 13.17
CA ALA A 53 -2.75 -27.23 13.64
C ALA A 53 -1.40 -27.89 13.29
N SER A 54 -1.38 -29.20 13.02
CA SER A 54 -0.15 -29.95 12.74
C SER A 54 0.35 -29.81 11.30
N HIS A 55 -0.53 -29.47 10.34
CA HIS A 55 -0.14 -29.31 8.94
C HIS A 55 0.23 -27.85 8.68
N ARG A 56 1.45 -27.45 9.04
CA ARG A 56 1.98 -26.15 8.59
C ARG A 56 2.17 -26.23 7.08
N PRO A 57 1.49 -25.40 6.27
CA PRO A 57 1.73 -25.41 4.83
C PRO A 57 3.18 -24.99 4.56
N PRO A 58 3.88 -25.61 3.60
CA PRO A 58 5.22 -25.20 3.19
C PRO A 58 5.28 -23.71 2.85
N LEU A 59 6.47 -23.10 3.00
CA LEU A 59 6.68 -21.65 2.81
C LEU A 59 6.13 -21.13 1.47
N ILE A 60 6.17 -21.96 0.42
CA ILE A 60 5.68 -21.62 -0.92
C ILE A 60 4.15 -21.60 -0.96
N GLN A 61 3.48 -22.56 -0.30
CA GLN A 61 2.02 -22.56 -0.17
C GLN A 61 1.55 -21.37 0.67
N ARG A 62 2.34 -20.94 1.68
CA ARG A 62 2.06 -19.74 2.46
C ARG A 62 2.14 -18.46 1.61
N SER A 63 3.10 -18.39 0.69
CA SER A 63 3.21 -17.29 -0.27
C SER A 63 2.07 -17.30 -1.31
N LEU A 64 1.64 -18.48 -1.73
CA LEU A 64 0.53 -18.64 -2.67
C LEU A 64 -0.82 -18.33 -2.00
N THR A 65 -1.05 -18.74 -0.74
CA THR A 65 -2.20 -18.29 0.05
C THR A 65 -2.17 -16.79 0.30
N LYS A 66 -0.99 -16.18 0.52
CA LYS A 66 -0.86 -14.72 0.60
C LYS A 66 -1.22 -14.03 -0.72
N LEU A 67 -0.94 -14.66 -1.87
CA LEU A 67 -1.34 -14.18 -3.20
C LEU A 67 -2.85 -14.32 -3.42
N ILE A 68 -3.45 -15.41 -2.94
CA ILE A 68 -4.89 -15.68 -2.98
C ILE A 68 -5.68 -14.75 -2.03
N ASP A 69 -5.07 -14.39 -0.90
CA ASP A 69 -5.59 -13.44 0.10
C ASP A 69 -5.35 -11.97 -0.29
N VAL A 70 -4.66 -11.69 -1.41
CA VAL A 70 -4.63 -10.32 -1.95
C VAL A 70 -6.06 -9.96 -2.31
N PRO A 71 -6.65 -8.93 -1.67
CA PRO A 71 -8.02 -8.57 -1.95
C PRO A 71 -8.16 -8.27 -3.45
N ALA A 72 -9.22 -8.80 -4.07
CA ALA A 72 -9.59 -8.54 -5.48
C ALA A 72 -9.90 -7.05 -5.77
N VAL A 73 -9.70 -6.17 -4.79
CA VAL A 73 -9.80 -4.73 -4.96
C VAL A 73 -8.59 -4.30 -5.80
N PRO A 74 -8.81 -3.68 -6.96
CA PRO A 74 -7.71 -3.25 -7.82
C PRO A 74 -6.75 -2.40 -7.01
N ILE A 75 -5.45 -2.65 -7.20
CA ILE A 75 -4.35 -1.99 -6.47
C ILE A 75 -4.52 -0.48 -6.58
N GLY A 76 -5.13 0.07 -5.56
CA GLY A 76 -5.60 1.44 -5.50
C GLY A 76 -6.25 1.58 -4.15
N SER A 77 -5.52 2.17 -3.21
CA SER A 77 -6.04 2.43 -1.86
C SER A 77 -7.05 3.58 -1.87
N PHE A 78 -7.83 3.76 -2.93
CA PHE A 78 -8.82 4.82 -3.00
C PHE A 78 -9.94 4.52 -1.99
N VAL A 79 -10.22 5.49 -1.13
CA VAL A 79 -11.27 5.40 -0.12
C VAL A 79 -12.45 6.22 -0.62
N ALA A 80 -13.53 5.55 -1.03
CA ALA A 80 -14.70 6.23 -1.60
C ALA A 80 -15.50 7.03 -0.56
N GLU A 81 -15.49 6.61 0.71
CA GLU A 81 -16.26 7.21 1.79
C GLU A 81 -15.40 7.44 3.04
N PRO A 82 -15.54 8.57 3.74
CA PRO A 82 -16.48 9.68 3.53
C PRO A 82 -15.98 10.68 2.47
N VAL A 83 -16.92 11.30 1.75
CA VAL A 83 -16.61 12.37 0.78
C VAL A 83 -16.25 13.65 1.53
N SER A 84 -14.95 13.85 1.78
CA SER A 84 -14.42 15.11 2.31
C SER A 84 -14.18 16.14 1.18
N GLY A 85 -14.07 17.42 1.51
CA GLY A 85 -13.78 18.47 0.50
C GLY A 85 -12.51 18.20 -0.31
N LEU A 86 -11.56 17.45 0.24
CA LEU A 86 -10.37 17.02 -0.49
C LEU A 86 -10.68 15.99 -1.59
N HIS A 87 -11.74 15.18 -1.48
CA HIS A 87 -12.14 14.28 -2.57
C HIS A 87 -12.69 15.04 -3.79
N ARG A 88 -13.36 16.17 -3.55
CA ARG A 88 -13.96 17.05 -4.56
C ARG A 88 -12.97 17.94 -5.31
N LEU A 89 -11.78 18.15 -4.75
CA LEU A 89 -10.73 18.93 -5.40
C LEU A 89 -10.31 18.32 -6.74
N ASP A 90 -9.99 19.19 -7.70
CA ASP A 90 -9.45 18.76 -8.98
C ASP A 90 -8.15 17.95 -8.83
N PRO A 91 -7.96 16.87 -9.59
CA PRO A 91 -6.76 16.05 -9.51
C PRO A 91 -5.48 16.83 -9.89
N ARG A 92 -5.61 17.85 -10.75
CA ARG A 92 -4.51 18.74 -11.13
C ARG A 92 -4.01 19.54 -9.94
N VAL A 93 -4.90 20.15 -9.17
CA VAL A 93 -4.53 20.94 -7.99
C VAL A 93 -3.87 20.04 -6.94
N LYS A 94 -4.37 18.82 -6.74
CA LYS A 94 -3.74 17.83 -5.85
C LYS A 94 -2.32 17.45 -6.31
N GLN A 95 -2.13 17.21 -7.60
CA GLN A 95 -0.81 16.91 -8.18
C GLN A 95 0.15 18.10 -8.02
N ALA A 96 -0.31 19.33 -8.24
CA ALA A 96 0.47 20.54 -7.96
C ALA A 96 0.89 20.64 -6.49
N TRP A 97 -0.03 20.33 -5.56
CA TRP A 97 0.25 20.27 -4.12
C TRP A 97 1.31 19.21 -3.78
N LEU A 98 1.22 18.01 -4.36
CA LEU A 98 2.26 16.97 -4.17
C LEU A 98 3.62 17.45 -4.65
N THR A 99 3.68 18.03 -5.85
CA THR A 99 4.94 18.55 -6.41
C THR A 99 5.50 19.70 -5.58
N ALA A 100 4.64 20.60 -5.10
CA ALA A 100 5.04 21.70 -4.24
C ALA A 100 5.59 21.18 -2.90
N LEU A 101 4.88 20.27 -2.22
CA LEU A 101 5.37 19.68 -0.97
C LEU A 101 6.70 18.94 -1.15
N LEU A 102 6.91 18.27 -2.28
CA LEU A 102 8.14 17.56 -2.57
C LEU A 102 9.32 18.51 -2.83
N LEU A 103 9.10 19.62 -3.54
CA LEU A 103 10.14 20.60 -3.86
C LEU A 103 10.43 21.58 -2.72
N LEU A 104 9.43 21.89 -1.89
CA LEU A 104 9.51 22.91 -0.85
C LEU A 104 9.98 22.35 0.50
N SER A 105 9.65 21.09 0.79
CA SER A 105 10.04 20.40 2.03
C SER A 105 11.54 20.46 2.37
N PRO A 106 12.50 20.50 1.42
CA PRO A 106 13.92 20.62 1.74
C PRO A 106 14.35 21.98 2.32
N ASN A 107 13.74 23.09 1.89
CA ASN A 107 14.32 24.43 2.05
C ASN A 107 14.08 25.09 3.42
N GLY A 108 13.02 24.71 4.14
CA GLY A 108 12.65 25.41 5.39
C GLY A 108 13.48 25.08 6.63
N THR A 109 13.24 25.85 7.70
CA THR A 109 13.84 25.59 9.01
C THR A 109 13.31 24.29 9.63
N GLY A 110 14.02 23.74 10.63
CA GLY A 110 13.58 22.52 11.31
C GLY A 110 12.18 22.63 11.91
N GLU A 111 11.85 23.80 12.47
CA GLU A 111 10.55 24.07 13.10
C GLU A 111 9.42 24.14 12.07
N GLU A 112 9.64 24.82 10.94
CA GLU A 112 8.65 24.90 9.83
C GLU A 112 8.36 23.53 9.24
N LYS A 113 9.39 22.68 9.11
CA LYS A 113 9.24 21.30 8.67
C LYS A 113 8.33 20.55 9.64
N VAL A 114 8.62 20.59 10.95
CA VAL A 114 7.78 19.92 11.96
C VAL A 114 6.34 20.44 11.93
N LEU A 115 6.15 21.76 11.76
CA LEU A 115 4.83 22.35 11.61
C LEU A 115 4.09 21.83 10.37
N LEU A 116 4.77 21.69 9.23
CA LEU A 116 4.21 21.11 8.01
C LEU A 116 3.81 19.65 8.21
N CYS A 117 4.67 18.85 8.86
CA CYS A 117 4.41 17.47 9.25
C CYS A 117 3.14 17.37 10.12
N CYS A 118 2.98 18.25 11.12
CA CYS A 118 1.78 18.34 11.97
C CYS A 118 0.52 18.78 11.18
N CYS A 119 0.65 19.77 10.30
CA CYS A 119 -0.47 20.22 9.46
C CYS A 119 -0.97 19.11 8.54
N LEU A 120 -0.05 18.38 7.89
CA LEU A 120 -0.38 17.23 7.04
C LEU A 120 -1.11 16.13 7.81
N THR A 121 -0.64 15.78 9.02
CA THR A 121 -1.35 14.79 9.85
C THR A 121 -2.76 15.26 10.22
N LEU A 122 -2.93 16.53 10.56
CA LEU A 122 -4.24 17.10 10.87
C LEU A 122 -5.18 17.05 9.66
N VAL A 123 -4.69 17.45 8.48
CA VAL A 123 -5.46 17.34 7.22
C VAL A 123 -5.86 15.89 6.96
N THR A 124 -4.95 14.93 7.16
CA THR A 124 -5.27 13.50 6.97
C THR A 124 -6.29 12.99 7.99
N ALA A 125 -6.23 13.46 9.24
CA ALA A 125 -7.17 13.08 10.29
C ALA A 125 -8.59 13.61 10.05
N VAL A 126 -8.71 14.80 9.44
CA VAL A 126 -10.00 15.42 9.07
C VAL A 126 -10.59 14.78 7.80
N THR A 127 -9.74 14.40 6.84
CA THR A 127 -10.19 13.93 5.52
C THR A 127 -10.52 12.45 5.45
N LEU A 128 -9.85 11.61 6.24
CA LEU A 128 -9.98 10.15 6.20
C LEU A 128 -10.66 9.59 7.46
N PRO A 129 -11.33 8.42 7.37
CA PRO A 129 -11.92 7.77 8.52
C PRO A 129 -10.83 7.18 9.43
N SER A 130 -11.06 7.20 10.75
CA SER A 130 -10.10 6.77 11.79
C SER A 130 -9.60 5.33 11.66
N ARG A 131 -10.31 4.50 10.89
CA ARG A 131 -9.92 3.12 10.59
C ARG A 131 -8.73 3.03 9.63
N VAL A 132 -8.59 3.97 8.70
CA VAL A 132 -7.56 3.94 7.66
C VAL A 132 -6.34 4.75 8.08
N TRP A 133 -6.54 6.00 8.52
CA TRP A 133 -5.39 6.88 8.78
C TRP A 133 -4.61 6.51 10.04
N ARG A 134 -5.24 5.96 11.09
CA ARG A 134 -4.53 5.57 12.32
C ARG A 134 -3.46 4.50 12.08
N PRO A 135 -3.77 3.30 11.55
CA PRO A 135 -2.74 2.28 11.33
C PRO A 135 -1.65 2.76 10.36
N GLN A 136 -2.05 3.50 9.31
CA GLN A 136 -1.12 4.06 8.34
C GLN A 136 -0.13 5.06 8.99
N VAL A 137 -0.64 6.08 9.70
CA VAL A 137 0.19 7.10 10.36
C VAL A 137 1.02 6.48 11.48
N THR A 138 0.50 5.51 12.24
CA THR A 138 1.29 4.82 13.27
C THR A 138 2.48 4.07 12.69
N VAL A 139 2.30 3.34 11.58
CA VAL A 139 3.41 2.65 10.91
C VAL A 139 4.42 3.65 10.34
N LEU A 140 3.94 4.72 9.71
CA LEU A 140 4.78 5.76 9.15
C LEU A 140 5.61 6.48 10.23
N VAL A 141 4.98 6.90 11.32
CA VAL A 141 5.66 7.53 12.46
C VAL A 141 6.68 6.56 13.06
N GLY A 142 6.38 5.26 13.16
CA GLY A 142 7.34 4.25 13.60
C GLY A 142 8.57 4.15 12.70
N MET A 143 8.38 4.14 11.37
CA MET A 143 9.47 4.12 10.39
C MET A 143 10.33 5.39 10.45
N VAL A 144 9.69 6.55 10.58
CA VAL A 144 10.37 7.86 10.65
C VAL A 144 11.11 8.03 11.97
N LEU A 145 10.54 7.57 13.08
CA LEU A 145 11.22 7.56 14.38
C LEU A 145 12.45 6.66 14.37
N PHE A 146 12.34 5.48 13.73
CA PHE A 146 13.48 4.60 13.55
C PHE A 146 14.60 5.27 12.72
N LEU A 147 14.24 5.92 11.60
CA LEU A 147 15.19 6.69 10.79
C LEU A 147 15.83 7.83 11.60
N PHE A 148 15.03 8.55 12.38
CA PHE A 148 15.51 9.65 13.23
C PHE A 148 16.55 9.16 14.24
N ILE A 149 16.28 8.06 14.95
CA ILE A 149 17.22 7.47 15.93
C ILE A 149 18.50 7.02 15.21
N LEU A 150 18.37 6.36 14.06
CA LEU A 150 19.51 5.88 13.29
C LEU A 150 20.39 7.03 12.79
N LEU A 151 19.80 8.15 12.38
CA LEU A 151 20.55 9.34 11.97
C LEU A 151 21.16 10.09 13.16
N LEU A 152 20.45 10.17 14.28
CA LEU A 152 20.93 10.83 15.49
C LEU A 152 22.16 10.10 16.07
N VAL A 153 22.16 8.77 16.03
CA VAL A 153 23.30 7.93 16.46
C VAL A 153 24.38 7.86 15.38
N GLY A 154 24.00 7.81 14.10
CA GLY A 154 24.92 7.60 12.98
C GLY A 154 25.70 8.85 12.56
N ALA A 155 25.13 10.05 12.67
CA ALA A 155 25.75 11.27 12.16
C ALA A 155 27.11 11.60 12.82
N ASP A 156 27.28 11.21 14.09
CA ASP A 156 28.49 11.48 14.86
C ASP A 156 29.51 10.31 14.81
N THR A 157 29.21 9.19 14.13
CA THR A 157 30.18 8.08 13.94
C THR A 157 31.25 8.37 12.89
N ILE A 158 31.07 9.41 12.08
CA ILE A 158 32.06 9.84 11.09
C ILE A 158 32.79 11.03 11.70
N ILE A 159 34.01 10.79 12.19
CA ILE A 159 34.91 11.88 12.60
C ILE A 159 35.10 12.76 11.38
N PRO A 160 34.60 14.01 11.35
CA PRO A 160 34.89 14.88 10.23
C PRO A 160 36.40 15.10 10.26
N VAL A 161 37.08 14.76 9.17
CA VAL A 161 38.47 15.17 8.94
C VAL A 161 38.42 16.69 8.87
N MET A 162 38.59 17.36 10.01
CA MET A 162 38.66 18.81 10.09
C MET A 162 39.91 19.22 9.32
N GLN A 163 39.72 19.68 8.10
CA GLN A 163 40.77 20.45 7.45
C GLN A 163 40.77 21.83 8.11
N PRO A 164 41.89 22.26 8.71
CA PRO A 164 42.00 23.61 9.24
C PRO A 164 41.77 24.60 8.08
N ARG A 165 40.73 25.44 8.20
CA ARG A 165 40.37 26.45 7.21
C ARG A 165 41.08 27.80 7.46
N GLU A 166 41.82 27.88 8.55
CA GLU A 166 42.67 29.01 8.91
C GLU A 166 44.13 28.67 8.50
N PRO A 167 44.88 29.57 7.84
CA PRO A 167 46.33 29.45 7.81
C PRO A 167 46.86 29.48 9.24
N ASN A 168 47.85 28.64 9.52
CA ASN A 168 48.58 28.58 10.77
C ASN A 168 49.02 29.98 11.25
N CYS A 169 48.64 30.39 12.47
CA CYS A 169 48.93 31.71 13.04
C CYS A 169 50.43 32.11 13.03
N SER A 170 51.33 31.16 12.77
CA SER A 170 52.76 31.38 12.52
C SER A 170 53.08 32.23 11.27
N VAL A 171 52.14 32.44 10.34
CA VAL A 171 52.39 33.28 9.14
C VAL A 171 52.06 34.76 9.32
N GLU A 172 51.32 35.15 10.38
CA GLU A 172 50.83 36.53 10.55
C GLU A 172 51.42 37.29 11.77
N GLY A 173 52.37 36.70 12.50
CA GLY A 173 53.12 37.42 13.55
C GLY A 173 52.27 37.92 14.74
N LEU A 174 51.06 37.38 14.91
CA LEU A 174 50.14 37.71 16.00
C LEU A 174 50.23 36.64 17.11
N GLU A 175 51.36 36.58 17.82
CA GLU A 175 51.59 35.63 18.94
C GLU A 175 50.86 36.01 20.24
N LEU A 176 50.06 37.09 20.25
CA LEU A 176 49.47 37.63 21.47
C LEU A 176 47.95 37.80 21.41
N ILE A 177 47.26 36.85 20.80
CA ILE A 177 45.82 36.66 21.02
C ILE A 177 45.68 35.33 21.76
N PRO A 178 45.12 35.30 22.98
CA PRO A 178 44.83 34.03 23.65
C PRO A 178 43.95 33.20 22.71
N GLU A 179 44.32 31.93 22.49
CA GLU A 179 43.58 31.01 21.64
C GLU A 179 42.10 31.15 21.96
N LEU A 180 41.33 31.63 20.98
CA LEU A 180 39.89 31.56 21.05
C LEU A 180 39.56 30.08 20.94
N GLU A 181 39.62 29.38 22.07
CA GLU A 181 39.14 28.02 22.29
C GLU A 181 37.60 28.01 22.21
N GLN A 182 37.03 28.80 21.32
CA GLN A 182 35.67 28.67 20.82
C GLN A 182 35.69 27.63 19.70
N SER A 183 36.18 26.43 20.05
CA SER A 183 35.70 25.23 19.38
C SER A 183 34.19 25.24 19.60
N PHE A 184 33.42 25.50 18.54
CA PHE A 184 31.96 25.54 18.50
C PHE A 184 31.37 24.15 18.80
N ALA A 185 31.72 23.57 19.95
CA ALA A 185 31.29 22.29 20.44
C ALA A 185 29.89 22.44 21.05
N HIS A 186 28.88 22.60 20.19
CA HIS A 186 27.49 22.47 20.60
C HIS A 186 27.11 20.98 20.75
N ILE A 187 27.72 20.35 21.75
CA ILE A 187 27.41 18.99 22.19
C ILE A 187 26.23 19.10 23.16
N LEU A 188 25.11 18.44 22.87
CA LEU A 188 23.93 18.46 23.74
C LEU A 188 24.06 17.46 24.88
N LEU A 189 24.52 16.25 24.56
CA LEU A 189 24.62 15.12 25.46
C LEU A 189 25.84 14.29 25.06
N SER A 190 26.73 14.03 26.01
CA SER A 190 27.83 13.07 25.88
C SER A 190 27.58 11.91 26.84
N ILE A 191 27.21 10.76 26.27
CA ILE A 191 27.03 9.52 27.04
C ILE A 191 28.00 8.50 26.43
N GLY A 192 29.23 8.46 26.95
CA GLY A 192 30.28 7.57 26.45
C GLY A 192 30.72 7.90 25.01
N PRO A 193 30.92 6.92 24.11
CA PRO A 193 31.32 7.16 22.71
C PRO A 193 30.22 7.84 21.88
N LEU A 194 29.01 7.97 22.42
CA LEU A 194 27.90 8.67 21.78
C LEU A 194 27.95 10.14 22.20
N GLN A 195 28.45 10.98 21.30
CA GLN A 195 28.30 12.43 21.39
C GLN A 195 27.14 12.81 20.48
N ILE A 196 26.13 13.49 21.00
CA ILE A 196 25.01 14.02 20.20
C ILE A 196 25.28 15.50 19.94
N THR A 197 25.56 15.83 18.68
CA THR A 197 25.79 17.23 18.27
C THR A 197 24.50 17.94 17.86
N ARG A 198 24.44 19.28 18.00
CA ARG A 198 23.33 20.08 17.43
C ARG A 198 23.16 19.87 15.93
N LYS A 199 24.26 19.60 15.23
CA LYS A 199 24.28 19.36 13.78
C LYS A 199 23.69 18.00 13.43
N ALA A 200 24.01 16.95 14.20
CA ALA A 200 23.36 15.64 14.07
C ALA A 200 21.86 15.74 14.33
N ALA A 201 21.46 16.46 15.38
CA ALA A 201 20.05 16.69 15.70
C ALA A 201 19.31 17.43 14.57
N SER A 202 19.84 18.54 14.05
CA SER A 202 19.19 19.31 12.99
C SER A 202 19.11 18.53 11.66
N LEU A 203 20.12 17.72 11.35
CA LEU A 203 20.11 16.83 10.18
C LEU A 203 19.07 15.71 10.34
N ALA A 204 19.02 15.07 11.51
CA ALA A 204 18.06 14.02 11.81
C ALA A 204 16.61 14.53 11.76
N ILE A 205 16.33 15.70 12.34
CA ILE A 205 15.01 16.35 12.28
C ILE A 205 14.64 16.65 10.82
N SER A 206 15.57 17.25 10.05
CA SER A 206 15.30 17.62 8.66
C SER A 206 15.02 16.40 7.77
N SER A 207 15.85 15.36 7.85
CA SER A 207 15.70 14.16 7.04
C SER A 207 14.45 13.34 7.42
N SER A 208 14.16 13.25 8.72
CA SER A 208 12.99 12.52 9.21
C SER A 208 11.68 13.20 8.80
N CYS A 209 11.56 14.53 8.94
CA CYS A 209 10.35 15.22 8.52
C CYS A 209 10.22 15.33 6.99
N LEU A 210 11.31 15.40 6.22
CA LEU A 210 11.23 15.25 4.76
C LEU A 210 10.64 13.90 4.36
N THR A 211 11.19 12.82 4.92
CA THR A 211 10.70 11.46 4.66
C THR A 211 9.23 11.32 5.04
N PHE A 212 8.83 11.85 6.20
CA PHE A 212 7.45 11.88 6.64
C PHE A 212 6.53 12.64 5.67
N THR A 213 6.93 13.86 5.28
CA THR A 213 6.16 14.74 4.39
C THR A 213 5.93 14.09 3.04
N VAL A 214 6.98 13.51 2.44
CA VAL A 214 6.89 12.83 1.13
C VAL A 214 5.97 11.61 1.19
N LEU A 215 6.16 10.75 2.19
CA LEU A 215 5.36 9.53 2.32
C LEU A 215 3.90 9.84 2.66
N GLN A 216 3.65 10.79 3.57
CA GLN A 216 2.28 11.14 3.99
C GLN A 216 1.51 11.87 2.90
N SER A 217 2.14 12.83 2.20
CA SER A 217 1.50 13.56 1.10
C SER A 217 1.14 12.65 -0.07
N THR A 218 2.05 11.74 -0.46
CA THR A 218 1.80 10.74 -1.51
C THR A 218 0.64 9.83 -1.11
N SER A 219 0.66 9.33 0.12
CA SER A 219 -0.40 8.45 0.62
C SER A 219 -1.75 9.15 0.62
N LEU A 220 -1.83 10.39 1.12
CA LEU A 220 -3.05 11.18 1.15
C LEU A 220 -3.69 11.33 -0.25
N ILE A 221 -2.88 11.59 -1.27
CA ILE A 221 -3.38 11.74 -2.65
C ILE A 221 -3.85 10.40 -3.22
N LEU A 222 -3.15 9.30 -2.90
CA LEU A 222 -3.54 7.96 -3.32
C LEU A 222 -4.87 7.51 -2.67
N TYR A 223 -5.14 7.93 -1.43
CA TYR A 223 -6.43 7.67 -0.77
C TYR A 223 -7.58 8.50 -1.34
N THR A 224 -7.30 9.73 -1.77
CA THR A 224 -8.33 10.71 -2.14
C THR A 224 -8.57 10.84 -3.64
N THR A 225 -7.78 10.16 -4.47
CA THR A 225 -7.86 10.27 -5.93
C THR A 225 -7.75 8.90 -6.59
N THR A 226 -8.76 8.56 -7.40
CA THR A 226 -8.73 7.34 -8.22
C THR A 226 -7.61 7.43 -9.28
N PRO A 227 -6.97 6.30 -9.67
CA PRO A 227 -5.91 6.30 -10.66
C PRO A 227 -6.35 6.86 -12.03
N GLU A 228 -7.61 6.63 -12.43
CA GLU A 228 -8.16 7.21 -13.67
C GLU A 228 -8.17 8.75 -13.64
N LYS A 229 -8.59 9.36 -12.52
CA LYS A 229 -8.55 10.82 -12.31
C LYS A 229 -7.11 11.36 -12.23
N MET A 230 -6.16 10.58 -11.70
CA MET A 230 -4.74 10.98 -11.70
C MET A 230 -4.15 10.98 -13.13
N ALA A 231 -4.48 9.98 -13.95
CA ALA A 231 -4.08 9.91 -15.35
C ALA A 231 -4.65 11.06 -16.18
N SER A 232 -5.92 11.44 -15.96
CA SER A 232 -6.51 12.59 -16.64
C SER A 232 -5.89 13.93 -16.21
N GLY A 233 -5.46 14.05 -14.95
CA GLY A 233 -4.65 15.18 -14.47
C GLY A 233 -3.28 15.25 -15.16
N LEU A 234 -2.60 14.11 -15.30
CA LEU A 234 -1.31 14.00 -15.97
C LEU A 234 -1.36 14.46 -17.43
N ARG A 235 -2.45 14.19 -18.17
CA ARG A 235 -2.65 14.69 -19.54
C ARG A 235 -2.46 16.20 -19.65
N TRP A 236 -3.00 16.96 -18.68
CA TRP A 236 -2.88 18.42 -18.69
C TRP A 236 -1.44 18.88 -18.50
N TYR A 237 -0.67 18.21 -17.63
CA TYR A 237 0.76 18.49 -17.44
C TYR A 237 1.62 18.09 -18.62
N LEU A 238 1.23 17.06 -19.38
CA LEU A 238 1.93 16.64 -20.59
C LEU A 238 1.58 17.50 -21.81
N GLN A 239 0.46 18.21 -21.80
CA GLN A 239 0.00 19.07 -22.90
C GLN A 239 1.04 20.07 -23.44
N PRO A 240 1.86 20.78 -22.65
CA PRO A 240 2.91 21.66 -23.18
C PRO A 240 3.95 20.91 -24.04
N ILE A 241 4.21 19.63 -23.75
CA ILE A 241 5.14 18.79 -24.51
C ILE A 241 4.56 18.45 -25.91
N ALA A 242 3.26 18.70 -26.15
CA ALA A 242 2.62 18.51 -27.46
C ALA A 242 3.29 19.37 -28.54
N LEU A 243 3.89 20.49 -28.13
CA LEU A 243 4.62 21.38 -29.04
C LEU A 243 5.81 20.66 -29.71
N LEU A 244 6.37 19.63 -29.07
CA LEU A 244 7.45 18.80 -29.60
C LEU A 244 6.92 17.65 -30.49
N ARG A 245 5.66 17.72 -30.98
CA ARG A 245 4.99 16.69 -31.79
C ARG A 245 4.82 15.33 -31.08
N ALA A 246 4.82 15.32 -29.75
CA ALA A 246 4.58 14.10 -28.98
C ALA A 246 3.08 13.70 -29.00
N PRO A 247 2.73 12.41 -29.21
CA PRO A 247 1.34 11.93 -29.29
C PRO A 247 0.69 11.76 -27.90
N ILE A 248 0.42 12.87 -27.20
CA ILE A 248 -0.07 12.85 -25.81
C ILE A 248 -1.48 12.26 -25.67
N ASP A 249 -2.34 12.48 -26.66
CA ASP A 249 -3.69 11.91 -26.64
C ASP A 249 -3.67 10.38 -26.76
N GLU A 250 -2.76 9.84 -27.57
CA GLU A 250 -2.57 8.39 -27.72
C GLU A 250 -1.97 7.78 -26.44
N LEU A 251 -0.99 8.46 -25.84
CA LEU A 251 -0.40 8.06 -24.56
C LEU A 251 -1.42 8.06 -23.43
N THR A 252 -2.24 9.11 -23.34
CA THR A 252 -3.27 9.21 -22.30
C THR A 252 -4.36 8.18 -22.49
N PHE A 253 -4.84 7.98 -23.73
CA PHE A 253 -5.82 6.96 -24.05
C PHE A 253 -5.32 5.57 -23.64
N THR A 254 -4.09 5.24 -24.04
CA THR A 254 -3.45 3.96 -23.68
C THR A 254 -3.35 3.81 -22.17
N LEU A 255 -2.90 4.85 -21.45
CA LEU A 255 -2.78 4.83 -19.99
C LEU A 255 -4.12 4.56 -19.29
N VAL A 256 -5.21 5.24 -19.69
CA VAL A 256 -6.55 5.04 -19.11
C VAL A 256 -7.08 3.64 -19.37
N VAL A 257 -6.89 3.12 -20.60
CA VAL A 257 -7.26 1.74 -20.93
C VAL A 257 -6.44 0.74 -20.10
N CYS A 258 -5.13 0.94 -19.96
CA CYS A 258 -4.27 0.09 -19.13
C CYS A 258 -4.70 0.07 -17.65
N LEU A 259 -5.08 1.22 -17.08
CA LEU A 259 -5.56 1.30 -15.69
C LEU A 259 -6.85 0.52 -15.47
N ARG A 260 -7.76 0.54 -16.44
CA ARG A 260 -8.97 -0.30 -16.41
C ARG A 260 -8.65 -1.78 -16.57
N PHE A 261 -7.75 -2.09 -17.50
CA PHE A 261 -7.32 -3.45 -17.77
C PHE A 261 -6.60 -4.08 -16.58
N THR A 262 -5.92 -3.28 -15.77
CA THR A 262 -5.26 -3.74 -14.53
C THR A 262 -6.21 -4.51 -13.62
N SER A 263 -7.45 -4.05 -13.46
CA SER A 263 -8.46 -4.76 -12.64
C SER A 263 -8.85 -6.11 -13.24
N ILE A 264 -8.99 -6.18 -14.57
CA ILE A 264 -9.31 -7.41 -15.30
C ILE A 264 -8.16 -8.40 -15.18
N VAL A 265 -6.92 -7.94 -15.35
CA VAL A 265 -5.71 -8.75 -15.24
C VAL A 265 -5.61 -9.37 -13.85
N PHE A 266 -5.91 -8.61 -12.78
CA PHE A 266 -5.87 -9.14 -11.41
C PHE A 266 -6.92 -10.22 -11.17
N GLU A 267 -8.13 -10.07 -11.70
CA GLU A 267 -9.17 -11.10 -11.56
C GLU A 267 -8.79 -12.38 -12.32
N GLU A 268 -8.21 -12.24 -13.51
CA GLU A 268 -7.76 -13.40 -14.29
C GLU A 268 -6.57 -14.11 -13.62
N LEU A 269 -5.58 -13.36 -13.13
CA LEU A 269 -4.46 -13.92 -12.36
C LEU A 269 -4.95 -14.66 -11.11
N ARG A 270 -5.98 -14.11 -10.44
CA ARG A 270 -6.61 -14.76 -9.30
C ARG A 270 -7.28 -16.07 -9.71
N ASN A 271 -8.07 -16.08 -10.78
CA ASN A 271 -8.72 -17.29 -11.30
C ASN A 271 -7.71 -18.37 -11.68
N ILE A 272 -6.63 -18.00 -12.36
CA ILE A 272 -5.53 -18.90 -12.70
C ILE A 272 -4.87 -19.44 -11.42
N SER A 273 -4.62 -18.58 -10.42
CA SER A 273 -3.97 -18.99 -9.16
C SER A 273 -4.82 -19.99 -8.37
N ILE A 274 -6.13 -19.78 -8.28
CA ILE A 274 -7.08 -20.68 -7.60
C ILE A 274 -7.16 -22.00 -8.37
N GLY A 275 -7.24 -21.95 -9.70
CA GLY A 275 -7.23 -23.13 -10.56
C GLY A 275 -5.92 -23.93 -10.47
N LEU A 276 -4.79 -23.27 -10.17
CA LEU A 276 -3.53 -23.97 -9.91
C LEU A 276 -3.51 -24.59 -8.51
N ALA A 277 -3.97 -23.86 -7.49
CA ALA A 277 -4.06 -24.36 -6.12
C ALA A 277 -4.94 -25.61 -6.04
N ALA A 278 -6.05 -25.66 -6.79
CA ALA A 278 -6.95 -26.81 -6.86
C ALA A 278 -6.29 -28.08 -7.46
N ARG A 279 -5.23 -27.93 -8.27
CA ARG A 279 -4.49 -29.06 -8.85
C ARG A 279 -3.54 -29.74 -7.85
N GLY A 280 -3.44 -29.23 -6.61
CA GLY A 280 -2.72 -29.90 -5.53
C GLY A 280 -1.22 -30.10 -5.81
N LEU A 281 -0.54 -29.09 -6.35
CA LEU A 281 0.89 -29.18 -6.63
C LEU A 281 1.71 -29.38 -5.34
N ASP A 282 2.51 -30.45 -5.30
CA ASP A 282 3.41 -30.77 -4.19
C ASP A 282 4.65 -29.85 -4.18
N TRP A 283 4.48 -28.63 -3.67
CA TRP A 283 5.51 -27.58 -3.63
C TRP A 283 6.82 -28.00 -2.96
N GLU A 284 6.78 -28.97 -2.03
CA GLU A 284 7.97 -29.47 -1.34
C GLU A 284 8.89 -30.27 -2.27
N SER A 285 8.35 -30.90 -3.32
CA SER A 285 9.11 -31.75 -4.25
C SER A 285 9.73 -30.99 -5.43
N LEU A 286 9.25 -29.78 -5.73
CA LEU A 286 9.59 -29.07 -6.97
C LEU A 286 11.00 -28.43 -6.97
N GLY A 287 11.57 -28.15 -5.80
CA GLY A 287 12.81 -27.36 -5.69
C GLY A 287 12.74 -26.00 -6.41
N LEU A 288 13.87 -25.30 -6.51
CA LEU A 288 13.92 -23.98 -7.18
C LEU A 288 13.66 -24.08 -8.70
N ARG A 289 14.18 -25.13 -9.35
CA ARG A 289 14.05 -25.32 -10.80
C ARG A 289 12.62 -25.66 -11.23
N GLY A 290 11.93 -26.54 -10.49
CA GLY A 290 10.54 -26.87 -10.75
C GLY A 290 9.61 -25.69 -10.48
N SER A 291 9.86 -24.93 -9.41
CA SER A 291 9.10 -23.71 -9.11
C SER A 291 9.21 -22.67 -10.22
N LEU A 292 10.41 -22.48 -10.80
CA LEU A 292 10.60 -21.53 -11.90
C LEU A 292 9.89 -21.99 -13.18
N SER A 293 9.94 -23.28 -13.50
CA SER A 293 9.22 -23.84 -14.65
C SER A 293 7.70 -23.69 -14.50
N MET A 294 7.16 -23.94 -13.30
CA MET A 294 5.74 -23.71 -13.03
C MET A 294 5.38 -22.23 -13.14
N PHE A 295 6.19 -21.34 -12.58
CA PHE A 295 5.97 -19.90 -12.70
C PHE A 295 5.99 -19.44 -14.17
N ALA A 296 6.93 -19.94 -14.98
CA ALA A 296 6.99 -19.65 -16.41
C ALA A 296 5.74 -20.15 -17.15
N SER A 297 5.23 -21.34 -16.80
CA SER A 297 3.97 -21.88 -17.37
C SER A 297 2.75 -21.04 -16.98
N LEU A 298 2.69 -20.56 -15.72
CA LEU A 298 1.65 -19.63 -15.28
C LEU A 298 1.71 -18.31 -16.02
N LEU A 299 2.90 -17.75 -16.17
CA LEU A 299 3.12 -16.51 -16.89
C LEU A 299 2.70 -16.66 -18.35
N ALA A 300 3.06 -17.76 -19.01
CA ALA A 300 2.65 -18.04 -20.39
C ALA A 300 1.12 -18.09 -20.53
N ARG A 301 0.42 -18.77 -19.62
CA ARG A 301 -1.06 -18.82 -19.61
C ARG A 301 -1.69 -17.45 -19.36
N ALA A 302 -1.14 -16.69 -18.42
CA ALA A 302 -1.62 -15.34 -18.15
C ALA A 302 -1.43 -14.44 -19.37
N LEU A 303 -0.27 -14.49 -20.02
CA LEU A 303 0.01 -13.72 -21.22
C LEU A 303 -0.93 -14.08 -22.38
N ASP A 304 -1.19 -15.36 -22.62
CA ASP A 304 -2.12 -15.82 -23.66
C ASP A 304 -3.54 -15.28 -23.41
N SER A 305 -4.02 -15.34 -22.16
CA SER A 305 -5.30 -14.76 -21.77
C SER A 305 -5.33 -13.24 -21.94
N MET A 306 -4.25 -12.53 -21.60
CA MET A 306 -4.18 -11.08 -21.76
C MET A 306 -4.15 -10.66 -23.23
N LEU A 307 -3.46 -11.42 -24.09
CA LEU A 307 -3.43 -11.17 -25.53
C LEU A 307 -4.80 -11.38 -26.17
N SER A 308 -5.49 -12.47 -25.84
CA SER A 308 -6.85 -12.71 -26.31
C SER A 308 -7.82 -11.62 -25.84
N SER A 309 -7.68 -11.18 -24.59
CA SER A 309 -8.51 -10.08 -24.08
C SER A 309 -8.20 -8.76 -24.77
N SER A 310 -6.93 -8.47 -25.06
CA SER A 310 -6.50 -7.30 -25.85
C SER A 310 -7.10 -7.31 -27.26
N GLU A 311 -7.14 -8.47 -27.93
CA GLU A 311 -7.77 -8.64 -29.24
C GLU A 311 -9.28 -8.32 -29.17
N SER A 312 -9.98 -8.88 -28.18
CA SER A 312 -11.41 -8.60 -27.98
C SER A 312 -11.72 -7.12 -27.71
N VAL A 313 -10.84 -6.42 -26.97
CA VAL A 313 -10.97 -4.99 -26.69
C VAL A 313 -10.70 -4.18 -27.95
N SER A 314 -9.68 -4.55 -28.73
CA SER A 314 -9.35 -3.91 -30.00
C SER A 314 -10.51 -4.01 -31.00
N ASP A 315 -11.08 -5.20 -31.19
CA ASP A 315 -12.22 -5.41 -32.08
C ASP A 315 -13.45 -4.61 -31.65
N ALA A 316 -13.73 -4.58 -30.34
CA ALA A 316 -14.81 -3.77 -29.78
C ALA A 316 -14.59 -2.27 -29.99
N LEU A 317 -13.35 -1.78 -29.91
CA LEU A 317 -13.00 -0.40 -30.20
C LEU A 317 -13.18 -0.07 -31.69
N LEU A 318 -12.73 -0.95 -32.59
CA LEU A 318 -12.90 -0.79 -34.03
C LEU A 318 -14.38 -0.79 -34.43
N ALA A 319 -15.19 -1.70 -33.87
CA ALA A 319 -16.63 -1.77 -34.13
C ALA A 319 -17.39 -0.50 -33.66
N ARG A 320 -16.89 0.16 -32.61
CA ARG A 320 -17.41 1.45 -32.13
C ARG A 320 -16.90 2.67 -32.93
N GLY A 321 -16.05 2.47 -33.93
CA GLY A 321 -15.51 3.53 -34.77
C GLY A 321 -14.23 4.19 -34.23
N TYR A 322 -13.57 3.61 -33.23
CA TYR A 322 -12.29 4.11 -32.71
C TYR A 322 -11.13 3.67 -33.62
N ALA A 323 -10.96 4.35 -34.76
CA ALA A 323 -9.89 4.04 -35.72
C ALA A 323 -8.57 4.80 -35.48
N LYS A 324 -8.61 5.98 -34.84
CA LYS A 324 -7.42 6.78 -34.50
C LYS A 324 -7.59 7.44 -33.13
N ALA A 325 -6.62 7.26 -32.25
CA ALA A 325 -6.63 7.84 -30.91
C ALA A 325 -6.57 9.39 -30.93
N SER A 326 -5.92 10.00 -31.94
CA SER A 326 -5.83 11.45 -32.10
C SER A 326 -7.13 12.20 -32.39
N ARG A 327 -8.22 11.49 -32.73
CA ARG A 327 -9.55 12.09 -32.96
C ARG A 327 -10.53 11.82 -31.81
N VAL A 328 -10.09 11.13 -30.78
CA VAL A 328 -10.92 10.83 -29.62
C VAL A 328 -10.83 12.00 -28.66
N GLU A 329 -11.87 12.83 -28.64
CA GLU A 329 -12.12 13.62 -27.44
C GLU A 329 -12.36 12.62 -26.31
N LEU A 330 -11.37 12.44 -25.44
CA LEU A 330 -11.61 11.83 -24.14
C LEU A 330 -12.64 12.72 -23.44
N HIS A 331 -13.91 12.37 -23.60
CA HIS A 331 -14.94 12.72 -22.66
C HIS A 331 -14.55 12.03 -21.37
N ALA A 332 -13.72 12.70 -20.57
CA ALA A 332 -13.67 12.45 -19.16
C ALA A 332 -15.13 12.47 -18.70
N PRO A 333 -15.64 11.43 -18.02
CA PRO A 333 -17.00 11.43 -17.54
C PRO A 333 -17.20 12.76 -16.83
N SER A 334 -18.04 13.60 -17.44
CA SER A 334 -18.35 14.92 -16.95
C SER A 334 -19.27 14.72 -15.75
N GLU A 335 -18.73 14.24 -14.63
CA GLU A 335 -19.20 14.66 -13.32
C GLU A 335 -18.80 16.13 -13.16
N ARG A 336 -19.42 17.00 -13.96
CA ARG A 336 -19.45 18.46 -13.80
C ARG A 336 -20.12 18.86 -12.48
N SER A 337 -20.50 17.90 -11.64
CA SER A 337 -21.41 18.07 -10.52
C SER A 337 -20.74 18.18 -9.15
N GLU A 338 -19.43 17.99 -9.00
CA GLU A 338 -18.79 18.08 -7.66
C GLU A 338 -17.38 18.71 -7.64
N VAL A 339 -16.92 19.37 -8.70
CA VAL A 339 -15.68 20.16 -8.59
C VAL A 339 -16.03 21.52 -8.04
N ASP A 340 -15.76 21.75 -6.76
CA ASP A 340 -16.02 23.03 -6.10
C ASP A 340 -15.01 24.08 -6.60
N PRO A 341 -15.38 25.04 -7.47
CA PRO A 341 -14.44 26.01 -8.02
C PRO A 341 -13.85 26.90 -6.93
N LEU A 342 -14.64 27.18 -5.88
CA LEU A 342 -14.21 27.89 -4.69
C LEU A 342 -13.15 27.10 -3.91
N GLY A 343 -13.31 25.77 -3.78
CA GLY A 343 -12.35 24.90 -3.11
C GLY A 343 -11.02 24.83 -3.87
N ASN A 344 -11.08 24.76 -5.20
CA ASN A 344 -9.89 24.82 -6.04
C ASN A 344 -9.16 26.16 -5.93
N LEU A 345 -9.89 27.28 -5.97
CA LEU A 345 -9.31 28.61 -5.81
C LEU A 345 -8.64 28.76 -4.44
N ALA A 346 -9.33 28.35 -3.37
CA ALA A 346 -8.78 28.38 -2.02
C ALA A 346 -7.52 27.51 -1.89
N ALA A 347 -7.50 26.33 -2.50
CA ALA A 347 -6.33 25.45 -2.50
C ALA A 347 -5.15 26.01 -3.32
N LEU A 348 -5.42 26.71 -4.42
CA LEU A 348 -4.39 27.39 -5.20
C LEU A 348 -3.81 28.60 -4.46
N VAL A 349 -4.66 29.40 -3.82
CA VAL A 349 -4.22 30.51 -2.96
C VAL A 349 -3.37 29.98 -1.81
N ALA A 350 -3.83 28.92 -1.13
CA ALA A 350 -3.06 28.28 -0.06
C ALA A 350 -1.70 27.76 -0.54
N LEU A 351 -1.64 27.18 -1.74
CA LEU A 351 -0.39 26.74 -2.35
C LEU A 351 0.55 27.91 -2.64
N CYS A 352 0.05 28.99 -3.23
CA CYS A 352 0.84 30.20 -3.46
C CYS A 352 1.36 30.80 -2.15
N THR A 353 0.51 30.88 -1.10
CA THR A 353 0.95 31.38 0.20
C THR A 353 2.02 30.51 0.85
N LEU A 354 1.92 29.19 0.69
CA LEU A 354 2.91 28.25 1.20
C LEU A 354 4.26 28.45 0.47
N ILE A 355 4.24 28.55 -0.86
CA ILE A 355 5.45 28.79 -1.66
C ILE A 355 6.11 30.10 -1.25
N THR A 356 5.34 31.20 -1.17
CA THR A 356 5.90 32.49 -0.76
C THR A 356 6.46 32.45 0.66
N TYR A 357 5.81 31.73 1.58
CA TYR A 357 6.28 31.61 2.97
C TYR A 357 7.64 30.93 3.07
N PHE A 358 7.85 29.83 2.34
CA PHE A 358 9.13 29.12 2.30
C PHE A 358 10.19 29.80 1.44
N GLU A 359 9.81 30.72 0.55
CA GLU A 359 10.77 31.54 -0.20
C GLU A 359 11.25 32.75 0.61
N THR A 360 10.42 33.26 1.53
CA THR A 360 10.77 34.39 2.40
C THR A 360 11.65 34.03 3.60
N ASN A 361 11.62 32.77 4.05
CA ASN A 361 12.42 32.26 5.18
C ASN A 361 13.61 31.46 4.68
#